data_AF-A0A838KDU6-F1
#
_entry.id   AF-A0A838KDU6-F1
#
_cell.length_a   1.000
_cell.length_b   1.000
_cell.length_c   1.000
_cell.angle_alpha   90.00
_cell.angle_beta   90.00
_cell.angle_gamma   90.00
#
_symmetry.space_group_name_H-M   'P 1'
#
loop_
_entity.id
_entity.type
_entity.pdbx_description
1 polymer ?
#
loop_
_entity_poly.entity_id
_entity_poly.type
_entity_poly.pdbx_seq_one_letter_code
_entity_poly.pdbx_strand_id
1 'polypeptide(L)' 'MMLAVRRADVTDLNDTTRERLLTAGRLGPDALTTGGGDRQREYRTGDRVLVTANDHRLGLLNGIRAAVTAVDPDGER' A
#
# COMPACT_ATOMS: atom_id res chain seq x y z
N MET A 1 5.23 1.67 7.97
CA MET A 1 5.04 3.12 8.16
C MET A 1 6.27 3.65 8.85
N MET A 2 6.88 4.65 8.22
CA MET A 2 7.94 5.44 8.83
C MET A 2 7.47 6.90 8.98
N LEU A 3 8.10 7.63 9.89
CA LEU A 3 7.75 9.02 10.23
C LEU A 3 8.97 9.92 9.98
N ALA A 4 8.74 11.05 9.32
CA ALA A 4 9.74 12.09 9.08
C ALA A 4 9.06 13.47 9.07
N VAL A 5 9.86 14.53 9.15
CA VAL A 5 9.38 15.92 9.31
C VAL A 5 8.68 16.42 8.04
N ARG A 6 9.11 15.97 6.85
CA ARG A 6 8.52 16.35 5.56
C ARG A 6 7.85 15.17 4.88
N ARG A 7 6.80 15.46 4.12
CA ARG A 7 6.08 14.46 3.33
C ARG A 7 6.97 13.78 2.30
N ALA A 8 7.87 14.52 1.65
CA ALA A 8 8.84 13.97 0.69
C ALA A 8 9.74 12.91 1.37
N ASP A 9 10.34 13.26 2.51
CA ASP A 9 11.20 12.34 3.27
C ASP A 9 10.46 11.06 3.69
N VAL A 10 9.16 11.16 4.05
CA VAL A 10 8.33 9.99 4.38
C VAL A 10 8.06 9.12 3.15
N THR A 11 7.80 9.73 1.99
CA THR A 11 7.58 9.00 0.73
C THR A 11 8.85 8.24 0.36
N ASP A 12 9.99 8.92 0.26
CA ASP A 12 11.27 8.32 -0.13
C ASP A 12 11.65 7.16 0.79
N LEU A 13 11.44 7.33 2.09
CA LEU A 13 11.75 6.33 3.09
C LEU A 13 10.82 5.11 3.01
N ASN A 14 9.52 5.30 2.78
CA ASN A 14 8.60 4.18 2.60
C ASN A 14 8.89 3.46 1.27
N ASP A 15 9.21 4.19 0.19
CA ASP A 15 9.49 3.61 -1.12
C ASP A 15 10.78 2.78 -1.09
N THR A 16 11.87 3.33 -0.52
CA THR A 16 13.12 2.59 -0.31
C THR A 16 12.90 1.31 0.52
N THR A 17 12.04 1.38 1.53
CA THR A 17 11.73 0.21 2.35
C THR A 17 10.94 -0.83 1.57
N ARG A 18 9.96 -0.40 0.77
CA ARG A 18 9.16 -1.27 -0.08
C ARG A 18 10.04 -1.99 -1.10
N GLU A 19 10.96 -1.29 -1.76
CA GLU A 19 11.92 -1.87 -2.70
C GLU A 19 12.79 -2.96 -2.06
N ARG A 20 13.25 -2.73 -0.82
CA ARG A 20 14.00 -3.76 -0.07
C ARG A 20 13.14 -4.98 0.24
N LEU A 21 11.87 -4.78 0.62
CA LEU A 21 10.94 -5.89 0.87
C LEU A 21 10.65 -6.69 -0.40
N LEU A 22 10.52 -6.00 -1.54
CA LEU A 22 10.32 -6.63 -2.84
C LEU A 22 11.55 -7.46 -3.23
N THR A 23 12.75 -6.87 -3.17
CA THR A 23 14.02 -7.55 -3.48
C THR A 23 14.27 -8.74 -2.56
N ALA A 24 13.84 -8.67 -1.30
CA ALA A 24 13.93 -9.76 -0.34
C ALA A 24 12.85 -10.85 -0.50
N GLY A 25 11.98 -10.76 -1.51
CA GLY A 25 10.90 -11.73 -1.76
C GLY A 25 9.81 -11.73 -0.68
N ARG A 26 9.65 -10.63 0.05
CA ARG A 26 8.64 -10.48 1.13
C ARG A 26 7.30 -9.96 0.63
N LEU A 27 7.25 -9.49 -0.61
CA LEU A 27 6.03 -9.10 -1.32
C LEU A 27 5.73 -10.12 -2.42
N GLY A 28 4.45 -10.33 -2.70
CA GLY A 28 3.99 -11.22 -3.75
C GLY A 28 4.46 -10.79 -5.15
N PRO A 29 4.52 -11.73 -6.11
CA PRO A 29 4.95 -11.45 -7.47
C PRO A 29 3.93 -10.58 -8.22
N ASP A 30 2.65 -10.75 -7.93
CA ASP A 30 1.55 -10.06 -8.59
C ASP A 30 1.42 -8.62 -8.09
N ALA A 31 1.25 -7.70 -9.04
CA ALA A 31 1.12 -6.29 -8.79
C ALA A 31 -0.21 -5.77 -9.35
N LEU A 32 -0.99 -5.13 -8.48
CA LEU A 32 -2.21 -4.43 -8.87
C LEU A 32 -2.00 -2.93 -8.68
N THR A 33 -2.10 -2.18 -9.76
CA THR A 33 -2.02 -0.71 -9.69
C THR A 33 -3.42 -0.11 -9.71
N THR A 34 -3.74 0.70 -8.70
CA THR A 34 -5.05 1.37 -8.57
C THR A 34 -4.89 2.88 -8.38
N GLY A 35 -5.99 3.62 -8.58
CA GLY A 35 -6.02 5.08 -8.55
C GLY A 35 -5.92 5.70 -9.95
N GLY A 36 -5.74 7.02 -10.02
CA GLY A 36 -5.59 7.76 -11.28
C GLY A 36 -4.73 9.01 -11.12
N GLY A 37 -4.04 9.41 -12.20
CA GLY A 37 -3.11 10.54 -12.21
C GLY A 37 -2.01 10.39 -11.15
N ASP A 38 -1.70 11.48 -10.46
CA ASP A 38 -0.65 11.54 -9.42
C ASP A 38 -0.93 10.68 -8.16
N ARG A 39 -2.10 10.02 -8.08
CA ARG A 39 -2.48 9.13 -6.97
C ARG A 39 -2.41 7.66 -7.31
N GLN A 40 -1.81 7.30 -8.43
CA GLN A 40 -1.58 5.92 -8.80
C GLN A 40 -0.68 5.22 -7.77
N ARG A 41 -1.10 4.05 -7.28
CA ARG A 41 -0.35 3.26 -6.30
C ARG A 41 -0.40 1.77 -6.63
N GLU A 42 0.76 1.14 -6.60
CA GLU A 42 0.91 -0.31 -6.74
C GLU A 42 0.69 -1.00 -5.38
N TYR A 43 -0.03 -2.12 -5.39
CA TYR A 43 -0.24 -3.00 -4.26
C TYR A 43 0.17 -4.43 -4.62
N ARG A 44 0.74 -5.14 -3.64
CA ARG A 44 1.17 -6.54 -3.73
C ARG A 44 0.77 -7.26 -2.45
N THR A 45 0.56 -8.58 -2.54
CA THR A 45 0.39 -9.42 -1.34
C THR A 45 1.55 -9.22 -0.36
N GLY A 46 1.24 -9.07 0.93
CA GLY A 46 2.22 -8.79 1.98
C GLY A 46 2.47 -7.31 2.26
N ASP A 47 1.95 -6.40 1.43
CA ASP A 47 2.06 -4.96 1.68
C ASP A 47 1.39 -4.56 2.99
N ARG A 48 2.03 -3.65 3.74
CA ARG A 48 1.44 -3.01 4.92
C ARG A 48 0.83 -1.67 4.53
N VAL A 49 -0.48 -1.53 4.77
CA VAL A 49 -1.26 -0.36 4.35
C VAL A 49 -1.86 0.38 5.54
N LEU A 50 -2.16 1.65 5.33
CA LEU A 50 -2.90 2.50 6.25
C LEU A 50 -4.13 3.03 5.54
N VAL A 51 -5.30 2.92 6.19
CA VAL A 51 -6.51 3.58 5.73
C VAL A 51 -6.36 5.09 5.93
N THR A 52 -6.51 5.87 4.85
CA THR A 52 -6.35 7.33 4.85
C THR A 52 -7.66 8.10 4.71
N ALA A 53 -8.78 7.41 4.49
CA ALA A 53 -10.11 7.98 4.39
C ALA A 53 -11.13 7.06 5.08
N ASN A 54 -12.15 7.63 5.72
CA ASN A 54 -13.22 6.86 6.34
C ASN A 54 -14.13 6.27 5.25
N ASP A 55 -14.48 5.00 5.36
CA ASP A 55 -15.58 4.36 4.66
C ASP A 55 -16.40 3.56 5.68
N HIS A 56 -17.46 4.18 6.19
CA HIS A 56 -18.31 3.58 7.20
C HIS A 56 -19.06 2.34 6.71
N ARG A 57 -19.35 2.23 5.40
CA ARG A 57 -20.05 1.08 4.83
C ARG A 57 -19.17 -0.16 4.86
N LEU A 58 -17.86 0.02 4.76
CA LEU A 58 -16.86 -1.03 4.87
C LEU A 58 -16.25 -1.13 6.28
N GLY A 59 -16.73 -0.35 7.25
CA GLY A 59 -16.18 -0.29 8.61
C GLY A 59 -14.76 0.25 8.68
N LEU A 60 -14.30 0.97 7.65
CA LEU A 60 -12.95 1.51 7.56
C LEU A 60 -12.90 2.90 8.20
N LEU A 61 -12.02 3.05 9.18
CA LEU A 61 -11.68 4.31 9.81
C LEU A 61 -10.25 4.70 9.45
N ASN A 62 -10.02 5.99 9.26
CA ASN A 62 -8.69 6.54 9.06
C ASN A 62 -7.77 6.13 10.22
N GLY A 63 -6.57 5.66 9.89
CA GLY A 63 -5.58 5.19 10.84
C GLY A 63 -5.59 3.68 11.07
N ILE A 64 -6.59 2.95 10.54
CA ILE A 64 -6.56 1.48 10.54
C ILE A 64 -5.33 1.00 9.78
N ARG A 65 -4.58 0.09 10.42
CA ARG A 65 -3.42 -0.60 9.84
C ARG A 65 -3.84 -1.99 9.42
N ALA A 66 -3.49 -2.37 8.20
CA ALA A 66 -3.81 -3.68 7.64
C ALA A 66 -2.66 -4.20 6.78
N ALA A 67 -2.80 -5.45 6.33
CA ALA A 67 -1.92 -6.06 5.34
C ALA A 67 -2.74 -6.52 4.13
N VAL A 68 -2.19 -6.38 2.93
CA VAL A 68 -2.77 -6.91 1.71
C VAL A 68 -2.59 -8.43 1.71
N THR A 69 -3.68 -9.18 1.72
CA THR A 69 -3.65 -10.66 1.76
C THR A 69 -3.74 -11.28 0.37
N ALA A 70 -4.33 -10.57 -0.59
CA ALA A 70 -4.44 -10.96 -1.98
C ALA A 70 -4.59 -9.70 -2.85
N VAL A 71 -4.13 -9.80 -4.09
CA VAL A 71 -4.45 -8.84 -5.15
C VAL A 71 -5.00 -9.64 -6.32
N ASP A 72 -6.02 -9.11 -6.98
CA ASP A 72 -6.62 -9.71 -8.15
C ASP A 72 -6.55 -8.70 -9.31
N PRO A 73 -5.69 -8.94 -10.30
CA PRO A 73 -5.57 -8.09 -11.48
C PRO A 73 -6.72 -8.27 -12.48
N ASP A 74 -7.42 -9.40 -12.46
CA ASP A 74 -8.47 -9.75 -13.42
C ASP A 74 -9.88 -9.42 -12.89
N GLY A 75 -10.01 -9.22 -11.57
CA GLY A 75 -11.22 -8.75 -10.92
C GLY A 75 -12.34 -9.80 -10.82
N GLU A 76 -11.97 -11.09 -10.81
CA GLU A 76 -12.91 -12.18 -10.59
C GLU A 76 -13.15 -12.33 -9.08
N ARG A 77 -14.29 -11.79 -8.62
CA ARG A 77 -14.67 -11.72 -7.20
C ARG A 77 -14.90 -13.07 -6.52
#